data_AF-A0A1C4D055-F1
#
_entry.id   AF-A0A1C4D055-F1
#
_cell.length_a   1.000
_cell.length_b   1.000
_cell.length_c   1.000
_cell.angle_alpha   90.00
_cell.angle_beta   90.00
_cell.angle_gamma   90.00
#
_symmetry.space_group_name_H-M   'P 1'
#
loop_
_entity.id
_entity.type
_entity.pdbx_description
1 polymer ?
#
loop_
_entity_poly.entity_id
_entity_poly.type
_entity_poly.pdbx_seq_one_letter_code
_entity_poly.pdbx_strand_id
1 'polypeptide(L)'
;MNYIKLILLIILLIPTISQAEFYHIYTGTIGQNKAEFYFADNHAFYFAGKEHQVKHLSFIRERERNDKFNFNVYYADSFEKILDKIYIENFNDYVFGSEESSHQHLNGYTLNGDKVNLHKIFEYEKHSEQHPLSEAEFNNIEFLQEHSTKDFYFKVLISKKKKEEVEIVGINIYSKHDGRLIQTITGIQGCKFNSYVSIMTHEAFDFNFDGDNNDFYLTKNRNYGPNQIDDYYVYDKTQQQFVKLNLDGNDFRFDDEEKEATSYKTCPGKKENDEISLIDDFKYIGNNRYKRVKTECLYKSGEYLNEENNQFEYKNQRACKPKEIKDCRNYIDTNDYDDY
;
A
#
# COMPACT_ATOMS: atom_id res chain seq x y z
N MET A 1 40.60 -19.27 44.21
CA MET A 1 39.52 -19.89 43.41
C MET A 1 38.20 -19.35 43.91
N ASN A 2 37.56 -18.48 43.14
CA ASN A 2 36.10 -18.32 43.04
C ASN A 2 35.84 -17.32 41.91
N TYR A 3 35.54 -17.86 40.73
CA TYR A 3 35.19 -17.11 39.53
C TYR A 3 33.76 -16.58 39.68
N ILE A 4 33.62 -15.28 39.94
CA ILE A 4 32.36 -14.57 39.73
C ILE A 4 32.25 -14.37 38.22
N LYS A 5 31.41 -15.18 37.56
CA LYS A 5 31.02 -14.98 36.16
C LYS A 5 30.18 -13.71 36.07
N LEU A 6 30.82 -12.63 35.66
CA LEU A 6 30.16 -11.42 35.18
C LEU A 6 29.60 -11.74 33.79
N ILE A 7 28.31 -12.09 33.72
CA ILE A 7 27.62 -12.17 32.43
C ILE A 7 27.36 -10.72 32.00
N LEU A 8 28.27 -10.17 31.19
CA LEU A 8 27.99 -8.98 30.38
C LEU A 8 26.98 -9.41 29.32
N LEU A 9 25.71 -9.06 29.52
CA LEU A 9 24.70 -9.08 28.47
C LEU A 9 25.00 -7.89 27.55
N ILE A 10 25.87 -8.07 26.57
CA ILE A 10 26.00 -7.14 25.45
C ILE A 10 24.75 -7.38 24.60
N ILE A 11 23.73 -6.55 24.81
CA ILE A 11 22.65 -6.38 23.84
C ILE A 11 23.33 -5.76 22.62
N LEU A 12 23.74 -6.59 21.67
CA LEU A 12 23.99 -6.15 20.30
C LEU A 12 22.64 -5.67 19.79
N LEU A 13 22.36 -4.38 19.98
CA LEU A 13 21.48 -3.62 19.11
C LEU A 13 22.15 -3.66 17.75
N ILE A 14 21.90 -4.73 17.00
CA ILE A 14 22.11 -4.71 15.56
C ILE A 14 21.13 -3.64 15.11
N PRO A 15 21.57 -2.47 14.61
CA PRO A 15 20.63 -1.57 13.95
C PRO A 15 19.98 -2.42 12.87
N THR A 16 18.65 -2.54 12.93
CA THR A 16 17.88 -3.07 11.81
C THR A 16 18.36 -2.29 10.59
N ILE A 17 19.01 -2.98 9.66
CA ILE A 17 19.40 -2.40 8.39
C ILE A 17 18.07 -2.19 7.68
N SER A 18 17.44 -1.04 7.92
CA SER A 18 16.30 -0.59 7.15
C SER A 18 16.77 -0.53 5.71
N GLN A 19 16.26 -1.42 4.87
CA GLN A 19 16.58 -1.41 3.45
C GLN A 19 16.17 -0.05 2.89
N ALA A 20 17.09 0.59 2.18
CA ALA A 20 16.80 1.85 1.52
C ALA A 20 15.73 1.62 0.46
N GLU A 21 14.58 2.30 0.59
CA GLU A 21 13.54 2.28 -0.44
C GLU A 21 13.92 3.24 -1.57
N PHE A 22 14.00 2.71 -2.79
CA PHE A 22 14.30 3.48 -4.00
C PHE A 22 13.08 3.53 -4.91
N TYR A 23 12.82 4.70 -5.46
CA TYR A 23 11.73 4.96 -6.38
C TYR A 23 12.29 5.55 -7.67
N HIS A 24 12.13 4.85 -8.79
CA HIS A 24 12.51 5.37 -10.10
C HIS A 24 11.32 5.33 -11.05
N ILE A 25 11.12 6.43 -11.78
CA ILE A 25 10.14 6.49 -12.86
C ILE A 25 10.88 6.76 -14.16
N TYR A 26 10.61 5.92 -15.15
CA TYR A 26 11.11 6.07 -16.51
C TYR A 26 9.94 6.20 -17.48
N THR A 27 10.10 7.01 -18.53
CA THR A 27 9.12 7.09 -19.61
C THR A 27 9.80 6.99 -20.96
N GLY A 28 9.07 6.57 -21.99
CA GLY A 28 9.61 6.42 -23.34
C GLY A 28 8.75 5.51 -24.18
N THR A 29 9.37 4.57 -24.90
CA THR A 29 8.68 3.71 -25.85
C THR A 29 9.10 2.24 -25.80
N ILE A 30 8.15 1.37 -26.13
CA ILE A 30 8.37 -0.02 -26.58
C ILE A 30 7.87 -0.11 -28.02
N GLY A 31 8.79 -0.32 -28.96
CA GLY A 31 8.51 -0.16 -30.39
C GLY A 31 8.05 1.27 -30.69
N GLN A 32 6.82 1.42 -31.16
CA GLN A 32 6.19 2.72 -31.42
C GLN A 32 5.25 3.19 -30.28
N ASN A 33 4.99 2.34 -29.29
CA ASN A 33 4.02 2.61 -28.25
C ASN A 33 4.69 3.30 -27.05
N LYS A 34 3.99 4.27 -26.45
CA LYS A 34 4.45 4.89 -25.20
C LYS A 34 4.43 3.88 -24.05
N ALA A 35 5.41 3.99 -23.17
CA ALA A 35 5.48 3.19 -21.96
C ALA A 35 6.05 4.01 -20.80
N GLU A 36 5.61 3.67 -19.59
CA GLU A 36 6.11 4.22 -18.33
C GLU A 36 6.50 3.05 -17.44
N PHE A 37 7.70 3.08 -16.85
CA PHE A 37 8.21 2.04 -15.97
C PHE A 37 8.41 2.64 -14.58
N TYR A 38 7.96 1.90 -13.58
CA TYR A 38 8.01 2.25 -12.17
C TYR A 38 8.78 1.17 -11.45
N PHE A 39 9.89 1.54 -10.83
CA PHE A 39 10.68 0.65 -10.01
C PHE A 39 10.59 1.10 -8.57
N ALA A 40 10.29 0.16 -7.68
CA ALA A 40 10.19 0.36 -6.26
C ALA A 40 10.74 -0.84 -5.50
N ASP A 41 11.95 -0.71 -4.97
CA ASP A 41 12.68 -1.81 -4.31
C ASP A 41 12.69 -3.09 -5.18
N ASN A 42 12.11 -4.19 -4.69
CA ASN A 42 12.03 -5.48 -5.40
C ASN A 42 10.82 -5.60 -6.33
N HIS A 43 10.16 -4.48 -6.64
CA HIS A 43 8.96 -4.45 -7.47
C HIS A 43 9.14 -3.53 -8.67
N ALA A 44 8.61 -3.98 -9.80
CA ALA A 44 8.72 -3.27 -11.05
C ALA A 44 7.41 -3.42 -11.83
N PHE A 45 6.88 -2.30 -12.27
CA PHE A 45 5.62 -2.21 -12.99
C PHE A 45 5.84 -1.40 -14.26
N TYR A 46 5.05 -1.67 -15.28
CA TYR A 46 4.97 -0.75 -16.39
C TYR A 46 3.56 -0.56 -16.91
N PHE A 47 3.30 0.64 -17.37
CA PHE A 47 2.07 1.02 -18.04
C PHE A 47 2.27 0.92 -19.55
N ALA A 48 1.49 0.04 -20.18
CA ALA A 48 1.48 -0.09 -21.64
C ALA A 48 0.47 0.90 -22.23
N GLY A 49 0.96 2.06 -22.71
CA GLY A 49 0.10 3.19 -23.06
C GLY A 49 -0.94 2.93 -24.17
N LYS A 50 -0.73 1.91 -25.02
CA LYS A 50 -1.73 1.52 -26.04
C LYS A 50 -2.89 0.70 -25.46
N GLU A 51 -2.61 -0.12 -24.46
CA GLU A 51 -3.59 -1.04 -23.85
C GLU A 51 -4.28 -0.40 -22.65
N HIS A 52 -3.69 0.66 -22.10
CA HIS A 52 -4.08 1.27 -20.82
C HIS A 52 -4.16 0.25 -19.68
N GLN A 53 -3.23 -0.71 -19.68
CA GLN A 53 -3.14 -1.77 -18.67
C GLN A 53 -1.89 -1.61 -17.84
N VAL A 54 -2.03 -1.91 -16.54
CA VAL A 54 -0.91 -2.06 -15.62
C VAL A 54 -0.37 -3.48 -15.75
N LYS A 55 0.95 -3.60 -15.89
CA LYS A 55 1.64 -4.87 -16.06
C LYS A 55 2.77 -4.99 -15.06
N HIS A 56 2.99 -6.21 -14.59
CA HIS A 56 4.07 -6.55 -13.67
C HIS A 56 5.29 -7.02 -14.42
N LEU A 57 6.44 -6.62 -13.91
CA LEU A 57 7.74 -7.11 -14.31
C LEU A 57 8.25 -7.99 -13.17
N SER A 58 8.17 -9.31 -13.31
CA SER A 58 8.74 -10.17 -12.27
C SER A 58 10.26 -10.06 -12.31
N PHE A 59 10.89 -9.82 -11.16
CA PHE A 59 12.32 -10.00 -11.02
C PHE A 59 12.65 -11.50 -11.14
N ILE A 60 13.14 -11.91 -12.30
CA ILE A 60 13.70 -13.26 -12.46
C ILE A 60 15.12 -13.22 -11.93
N ARG A 61 15.38 -14.01 -10.89
CA ARG A 61 16.68 -14.23 -10.23
C ARG A 61 17.80 -14.76 -11.14
N GLU A 62 17.54 -14.91 -12.44
CA GLU A 62 18.50 -15.43 -13.40
C GLU A 62 19.01 -14.29 -14.27
N ARG A 63 20.10 -13.67 -13.79
CA ARG A 63 21.01 -12.94 -14.67
C ARG A 63 21.45 -13.93 -15.75
N GLU A 64 20.94 -13.77 -16.97
CA GLU A 64 21.66 -14.35 -18.12
C GLU A 64 23.05 -13.71 -18.07
N ARG A 65 24.10 -14.54 -18.00
CA ARG A 65 25.50 -14.10 -17.87
C ARG A 65 25.94 -13.34 -19.12
N ASN A 66 25.45 -12.11 -19.37
CA ASN A 66 25.75 -11.26 -20.53
C ASN A 66 25.25 -9.80 -20.35
N ASP A 67 25.25 -9.25 -19.13
CA ASP A 67 24.83 -7.86 -18.84
C ASP A 67 23.43 -7.47 -19.35
N LYS A 68 22.55 -8.45 -19.43
CA LYS A 68 21.14 -8.29 -19.79
C LYS A 68 20.28 -8.73 -18.62
N PHE A 69 19.40 -7.83 -18.20
CA PHE A 69 18.34 -8.16 -17.26
C PHE A 69 17.08 -8.50 -18.06
N ASN A 70 16.35 -9.52 -17.64
CA ASN A 70 15.11 -9.89 -18.31
C ASN A 70 13.97 -9.96 -17.30
N PHE A 71 12.82 -9.44 -17.72
CA PHE A 71 11.59 -9.43 -16.96
C PHE A 71 10.57 -10.28 -17.70
N ASN A 72 9.93 -11.22 -17.00
CA ASN A 72 8.65 -11.73 -17.49
C ASN A 72 7.59 -10.67 -17.20
N VAL A 73 6.69 -10.50 -18.18
CA VAL A 73 5.58 -9.57 -18.08
C VAL A 73 4.29 -10.33 -17.76
N TYR A 74 3.55 -9.86 -16.76
CA TYR A 74 2.24 -10.40 -16.36
C TYR A 74 1.20 -9.28 -16.29
N TYR A 75 -0.07 -9.64 -16.32
CA TYR A 75 -1.12 -8.70 -15.89
C TYR A 75 -1.05 -8.54 -14.37
N ALA A 76 -1.30 -7.33 -13.87
CA ALA A 76 -1.36 -7.11 -12.42
C ALA A 76 -2.38 -8.01 -11.73
N ASP A 77 -3.52 -8.20 -12.38
CA ASP A 77 -4.61 -8.98 -11.83
C ASP A 77 -4.47 -10.50 -12.12
N SER A 78 -3.34 -10.97 -12.68
CA SER A 78 -3.13 -12.40 -13.01
C SER A 78 -1.66 -12.80 -13.15
N PHE A 79 -1.15 -13.58 -12.18
CA PHE A 79 0.20 -14.14 -12.21
C PHE A 79 0.38 -15.36 -13.13
N GLU A 80 -0.71 -15.97 -13.62
CA GLU A 80 -0.64 -17.26 -14.31
C GLU A 80 -0.23 -17.16 -15.79
N LYS A 81 -0.33 -15.97 -16.41
CA LYS A 81 -0.09 -15.80 -17.84
C LYS A 81 1.07 -14.85 -18.14
N ILE A 82 2.21 -15.41 -18.55
CA ILE A 82 3.31 -14.65 -19.15
C ILE A 82 2.82 -14.06 -20.48
N LEU A 83 2.85 -12.74 -20.59
CA LEU A 83 2.46 -11.99 -21.78
C LEU A 83 3.63 -11.76 -22.73
N ASP A 84 4.79 -11.46 -22.17
CA ASP A 84 5.99 -11.08 -22.92
C ASP A 84 7.23 -11.29 -22.04
N LYS A 85 8.41 -11.13 -22.66
CA LYS A 85 9.67 -10.91 -21.95
C LYS A 85 10.31 -9.61 -22.40
N ILE A 86 10.74 -8.80 -21.46
CA ILE A 86 11.45 -7.54 -21.72
C ILE A 86 12.89 -7.70 -21.28
N TYR A 87 13.81 -7.45 -22.20
CA TYR A 87 15.25 -7.45 -21.95
C TYR A 87 15.72 -6.00 -21.85
N ILE A 88 16.35 -5.63 -20.73
CA ILE A 88 17.01 -4.34 -20.54
C ILE A 88 18.52 -4.57 -20.50
N GLU A 89 19.24 -3.83 -21.32
CA GLU A 89 20.69 -3.91 -21.47
C GLU A 89 21.39 -3.08 -20.39
N ASN A 90 22.53 -3.58 -19.91
CA ASN A 90 23.36 -2.93 -18.90
C ASN A 90 22.62 -2.61 -17.60
N PHE A 91 21.59 -3.38 -17.27
CA PHE A 91 20.81 -3.25 -16.04
C PHE A 91 21.17 -4.41 -15.09
N ASN A 92 21.34 -4.11 -13.80
CA ASN A 92 21.55 -5.13 -12.76
C ASN A 92 20.70 -4.83 -11.51
N ASP A 93 20.45 -5.84 -10.70
CA ASP A 93 19.68 -5.77 -9.45
C ASP A 93 20.36 -4.93 -8.35
N TYR A 94 21.69 -4.82 -8.39
CA TYR A 94 22.46 -3.89 -7.55
C TYR A 94 22.32 -2.42 -7.95
N VAL A 95 21.70 -2.08 -9.09
CA VAL A 95 21.49 -0.68 -9.55
C VAL A 95 20.61 0.10 -8.58
N PHE A 96 19.73 -0.57 -7.84
CA PHE A 96 18.98 0.09 -6.77
C PHE A 96 19.84 0.36 -5.54
N GLY A 97 21.02 -0.25 -5.37
CA GLY A 97 21.84 -0.14 -4.16
C GLY A 97 23.22 0.52 -4.31
N SER A 98 23.63 0.99 -5.49
CA SER A 98 24.96 1.59 -5.67
C SER A 98 24.98 2.85 -6.53
N GLU A 99 25.48 3.93 -5.91
CA GLU A 99 25.83 5.27 -6.41
C GLU A 99 24.83 5.95 -7.37
N GLU A 100 24.35 7.12 -6.94
CA GLU A 100 23.59 8.08 -7.74
C GLU A 100 24.14 8.16 -9.18
N SER A 101 23.22 8.20 -10.16
CA SER A 101 23.40 8.74 -11.52
C SER A 101 23.70 7.83 -12.73
N SER A 102 23.93 6.52 -12.61
CA SER A 102 24.44 5.76 -13.76
C SER A 102 23.44 5.45 -14.89
N HIS A 103 22.11 5.43 -14.64
CA HIS A 103 21.11 4.98 -15.62
C HIS A 103 20.05 6.02 -15.95
N GLN A 104 20.45 7.13 -16.57
CA GLN A 104 19.48 8.12 -17.10
C GLN A 104 18.63 7.56 -18.25
N HIS A 105 19.13 6.53 -18.94
CA HIS A 105 18.44 5.87 -20.04
C HIS A 105 18.45 4.35 -19.84
N LEU A 106 17.31 3.72 -20.12
CA LEU A 106 17.21 2.26 -20.24
C LEU A 106 16.95 1.92 -21.69
N ASN A 107 17.78 1.05 -22.25
CA ASN A 107 17.61 0.54 -23.61
C ASN A 107 17.46 -0.97 -23.55
N GLY A 108 16.72 -1.53 -24.51
CA GLY A 108 16.42 -2.94 -24.48
C GLY A 108 15.58 -3.39 -25.67
N TYR A 109 14.98 -4.56 -25.54
CA TYR A 109 14.07 -5.11 -26.52
C TYR A 109 13.07 -6.09 -25.89
N THR A 110 11.91 -6.27 -26.50
CA THR A 110 10.97 -7.35 -26.13
C THR A 110 11.41 -8.68 -26.76
N LEU A 111 10.80 -9.80 -26.36
CA LEU A 111 11.06 -11.11 -26.97
C LEU A 111 10.84 -11.10 -28.49
N ASN A 112 9.88 -10.29 -28.94
CA ASN A 112 9.53 -10.14 -30.36
C ASN A 112 10.45 -9.15 -31.11
N GLY A 113 11.42 -8.54 -30.43
CA GLY A 113 12.41 -7.63 -31.02
C GLY A 113 12.01 -6.16 -31.03
N ASP A 114 10.89 -5.77 -30.40
CA ASP A 114 10.53 -4.35 -30.31
C ASP A 114 11.52 -3.61 -29.42
N LYS A 115 12.11 -2.54 -29.94
CA LYS A 115 13.10 -1.75 -29.20
C LYS A 115 12.47 -1.05 -28.01
N VAL A 116 13.10 -1.18 -26.84
CA VAL A 116 12.78 -0.42 -25.63
C VAL A 116 13.75 0.76 -25.53
N ASN A 117 13.20 1.96 -25.32
CA ASN A 117 13.97 3.17 -25.06
C ASN A 117 13.23 4.01 -24.02
N LEU A 118 13.82 4.13 -22.84
CA LEU A 118 13.24 4.84 -21.72
C LEU A 118 14.24 5.85 -21.18
N HIS A 119 13.76 6.96 -20.63
CA HIS A 119 14.54 7.95 -19.91
C HIS A 119 13.96 8.19 -18.53
N LYS A 120 14.83 8.37 -17.54
CA LYS A 120 14.43 8.62 -16.15
C LYS A 120 13.81 10.01 -16.05
N ILE A 121 12.68 10.11 -15.37
CA ILE A 121 11.99 11.38 -15.09
C ILE A 121 11.88 11.67 -13.59
N PHE A 122 12.07 10.66 -12.74
CA PHE A 122 12.03 10.81 -11.30
C PHE A 122 12.91 9.77 -10.61
N GLU A 123 13.51 10.19 -9.49
CA GLU A 123 14.34 9.38 -8.60
C GLU A 123 14.14 9.89 -7.18
N TYR A 124 13.89 8.97 -6.24
CA TYR A 124 13.87 9.26 -4.82
C TYR A 124 14.39 8.08 -4.01
N GLU A 125 15.25 8.37 -3.05
CA GLU A 125 15.81 7.42 -2.09
C GLU A 125 15.35 7.82 -0.67
N LYS A 126 14.66 6.90 0.02
CA LYS A 126 14.08 7.16 1.34
C LYS A 126 15.12 7.16 2.46
N HIS A 127 16.12 6.28 2.39
CA HIS A 127 17.13 6.11 3.43
C HIS A 127 18.53 6.00 2.84
N SER A 128 19.30 7.09 2.83
CA SER A 128 20.76 6.96 2.75
C SER A 128 21.33 7.03 4.16
N GLU A 129 22.39 6.27 4.46
CA GLU A 129 23.06 6.24 5.78
C GLU A 129 23.47 7.64 6.29
N GLN A 130 23.51 8.62 5.39
CA GLN A 130 23.93 10.00 5.65
C GLN A 130 22.74 10.93 5.98
N HIS A 131 21.50 10.58 5.61
CA HIS A 131 20.32 11.42 5.77
C HIS A 131 19.05 10.60 6.12
N PRO A 132 18.75 10.37 7.42
CA PRO A 132 17.62 9.53 7.84
C PRO A 132 16.25 10.04 7.37
N LEU A 133 16.15 11.33 7.00
CA LEU A 133 15.09 11.89 6.17
C LEU A 133 15.74 12.82 5.14
N SER A 134 15.78 12.37 3.89
CA SER A 134 16.34 13.14 2.76
C SER A 134 15.83 14.59 2.71
N GLU A 135 16.71 15.54 2.38
CA GLU A 135 16.40 16.97 2.11
C GLU A 135 15.63 17.17 0.79
N ALA A 136 15.37 16.10 0.05
CA ALA A 136 14.56 16.15 -1.16
C ALA A 136 13.17 16.72 -0.89
N GLU A 137 12.71 17.54 -1.82
CA GLU A 137 11.40 18.17 -1.81
C GLU A 137 10.81 18.03 -3.20
N PHE A 138 9.58 17.53 -3.27
CA PHE A 138 8.85 17.37 -4.52
C PHE A 138 7.36 17.42 -4.25
N ASN A 139 6.59 17.82 -5.27
CA ASN A 139 5.15 17.96 -5.15
C ASN A 139 4.47 17.32 -6.35
N ASN A 140 3.38 16.60 -6.08
CA ASN A 140 2.47 16.02 -7.07
C ASN A 140 3.16 15.16 -8.13
N ILE A 141 4.13 14.33 -7.72
CA ILE A 141 4.69 13.31 -8.61
C ILE A 141 3.64 12.22 -8.78
N GLU A 142 3.31 11.86 -10.03
CA GLU A 142 2.40 10.77 -10.32
C GLU A 142 3.11 9.42 -10.17
N PHE A 143 2.61 8.58 -9.28
CA PHE A 143 3.12 7.23 -9.07
C PHE A 143 2.04 6.20 -9.39
N LEU A 144 2.30 5.31 -10.35
CA LEU A 144 1.37 4.26 -10.74
C LEU A 144 1.14 3.29 -9.59
N GLN A 145 -0.11 2.90 -9.38
CA GLN A 145 -0.45 1.85 -8.45
C GLN A 145 -0.59 0.52 -9.18
N GLU A 146 -0.14 -0.54 -8.52
CA GLU A 146 -0.23 -1.91 -9.00
C GLU A 146 -1.68 -2.30 -9.27
N HIS A 147 -2.51 -2.12 -8.25
CA HIS A 147 -3.91 -2.50 -8.29
C HIS A 147 -4.69 -1.56 -9.20
N SER A 148 -5.62 -2.16 -9.92
CA SER A 148 -6.51 -1.48 -10.83
C SER A 148 -7.86 -2.18 -10.80
N THR A 149 -8.92 -1.50 -11.24
CA THR A 149 -10.22 -2.16 -11.37
C THR A 149 -10.38 -2.66 -12.79
N LYS A 150 -11.52 -3.27 -13.08
CA LYS A 150 -11.88 -3.67 -14.44
C LYS A 150 -11.79 -2.50 -15.42
N ASP A 151 -12.33 -1.33 -15.03
CA ASP A 151 -12.51 -0.20 -15.94
C ASP A 151 -11.52 0.95 -15.70
N PHE A 152 -10.80 0.97 -14.57
CA PHE A 152 -9.95 2.09 -14.18
C PHE A 152 -8.55 1.65 -13.72
N TYR A 153 -7.57 2.52 -13.93
CA TYR A 153 -6.25 2.44 -13.30
C TYR A 153 -5.94 3.73 -12.55
N PHE A 154 -5.07 3.62 -11.56
CA PHE A 154 -4.83 4.69 -10.60
C PHE A 154 -3.37 5.14 -10.59
N LYS A 155 -3.16 6.45 -10.48
CA LYS A 155 -1.89 7.03 -10.09
C LYS A 155 -2.09 7.86 -8.85
N VAL A 156 -1.35 7.59 -7.79
CA VAL A 156 -1.34 8.47 -6.61
C VAL A 156 -0.46 9.69 -6.89
N LEU A 157 -0.85 10.84 -6.36
CA LEU A 157 -0.03 12.04 -6.35
C LEU A 157 0.76 12.06 -5.05
N ILE A 158 2.08 11.89 -5.15
CA ILE A 158 2.97 11.91 -3.99
C ILE A 158 3.66 13.26 -3.86
N SER A 159 3.80 13.71 -2.61
CA SER A 159 4.55 14.92 -2.26
C SER A 159 5.39 14.67 -1.03
N LYS A 160 6.47 15.43 -0.91
CA LYS A 160 7.39 15.40 0.22
C LYS A 160 7.90 16.80 0.47
N LYS A 161 7.78 17.26 1.71
CA LYS A 161 8.53 18.44 2.18
C LYS A 161 9.87 18.01 2.77
N LYS A 162 10.80 18.96 2.86
CA LYS A 162 12.10 18.72 3.50
C LYS A 162 11.92 18.12 4.89
N LYS A 163 12.63 17.03 5.16
CA LYS A 163 12.60 16.33 6.46
C LYS A 163 11.23 15.79 6.89
N GLU A 164 10.26 15.68 5.98
CA GLU A 164 9.00 14.98 6.19
C GLU A 164 9.02 13.64 5.44
N GLU A 165 8.15 12.68 5.77
CA GLU A 165 7.97 11.48 4.96
C GLU A 165 7.27 11.80 3.62
N VAL A 166 7.25 10.85 2.69
CA VAL A 166 6.47 10.97 1.46
C VAL A 166 5.00 10.69 1.78
N GLU A 167 4.12 11.61 1.37
CA GLU A 167 2.68 11.51 1.57
C GLU A 167 1.93 11.43 0.25
N ILE A 168 0.79 10.75 0.26
CA ILE A 168 -0.20 10.80 -0.80
C ILE A 168 -1.11 11.99 -0.56
N VAL A 169 -1.14 12.92 -1.52
CA VAL A 169 -1.92 14.17 -1.46
C VAL A 169 -3.12 14.16 -2.41
N GLY A 170 -3.17 13.18 -3.32
CA GLY A 170 -4.27 13.01 -4.26
C GLY A 170 -4.21 11.70 -5.04
N ILE A 171 -5.23 11.43 -5.84
CA ILE A 171 -5.33 10.27 -6.72
C ILE A 171 -5.86 10.73 -8.07
N ASN A 172 -5.12 10.45 -9.14
CA ASN A 172 -5.59 10.53 -10.50
C ASN A 172 -6.16 9.18 -10.94
N ILE A 173 -7.39 9.20 -11.44
CA ILE A 173 -8.14 8.03 -11.85
C ILE A 173 -8.36 8.10 -13.35
N TYR A 174 -7.94 7.07 -14.07
CA TYR A 174 -7.99 7.03 -15.53
C TYR A 174 -8.82 5.86 -16.01
N SER A 175 -9.52 6.05 -17.12
CA SER A 175 -10.26 4.98 -17.80
C SER A 175 -9.30 4.08 -18.57
N LYS A 176 -9.41 2.75 -18.38
CA LYS A 176 -8.69 1.76 -19.19
C LYS A 176 -9.21 1.68 -20.63
N HIS A 177 -10.44 2.14 -20.88
CA HIS A 177 -11.02 2.09 -22.22
C HIS A 177 -10.28 3.00 -23.21
N ASP A 178 -9.90 4.20 -22.78
CA ASP A 178 -9.37 5.26 -23.66
C ASP A 178 -8.22 6.08 -23.05
N GLY A 179 -7.77 5.74 -21.83
CA GLY A 179 -6.65 6.41 -21.15
C GLY A 179 -6.97 7.81 -20.63
N ARG A 180 -8.24 8.25 -20.71
CA ARG A 180 -8.61 9.60 -20.26
C ARG A 180 -8.61 9.70 -18.75
N LEU A 181 -8.14 10.83 -18.21
CA LEU A 181 -8.33 11.19 -16.81
C LEU A 181 -9.82 11.41 -16.55
N ILE A 182 -10.38 10.64 -15.61
CA ILE A 182 -11.78 10.69 -15.20
C ILE A 182 -11.96 11.64 -14.03
N GLN A 183 -11.06 11.56 -13.05
CA GLN A 183 -11.16 12.34 -11.82
C GLN A 183 -9.79 12.50 -11.18
N THR A 184 -9.61 13.64 -10.50
CA THR A 184 -8.52 13.85 -9.55
C THR A 184 -9.13 14.06 -8.16
N ILE A 185 -8.89 13.12 -7.26
CA ILE A 185 -9.23 13.26 -5.85
C ILE A 185 -8.11 14.05 -5.17
N THR A 186 -8.46 15.07 -4.39
CA THR A 186 -7.50 15.95 -3.71
C THR A 186 -7.85 16.08 -2.22
N GLY A 187 -6.95 16.69 -1.45
CA GLY A 187 -7.19 16.93 -0.02
C GLY A 187 -7.08 15.67 0.83
N ILE A 188 -6.34 14.67 0.33
CA ILE A 188 -5.98 13.49 1.12
C ILE A 188 -4.97 13.93 2.18
N GLN A 189 -5.20 13.54 3.43
CA GLN A 189 -4.39 13.93 4.59
C GLN A 189 -4.02 12.70 5.41
N GLY A 190 -2.80 12.71 5.96
CA GLY A 190 -2.31 11.66 6.86
C GLY A 190 -2.20 10.29 6.20
N CYS A 191 -1.94 10.26 4.88
CA CYS A 191 -1.77 9.03 4.12
C CYS A 191 -0.29 8.90 3.74
N LYS A 192 0.42 7.98 4.39
CA LYS A 192 1.80 7.68 4.02
C LYS A 192 1.83 7.01 2.65
N PHE A 193 2.87 7.28 1.88
CA PHE A 193 3.08 6.60 0.61
C PHE A 193 3.61 5.18 0.86
N ASN A 194 2.80 4.18 0.55
CA ASN A 194 3.17 2.76 0.69
C ASN A 194 3.67 2.20 -0.64
N SER A 195 4.43 3.00 -1.40
CA SER A 195 4.96 2.58 -2.70
C SER A 195 3.84 2.25 -3.70
N TYR A 196 3.92 1.10 -4.36
CA TYR A 196 3.04 0.69 -5.45
C TYR A 196 1.66 0.15 -4.99
N VAL A 197 1.45 -0.10 -3.68
CA VAL A 197 0.27 -0.78 -3.10
C VAL A 197 -0.49 0.09 -2.08
N SER A 198 -0.57 1.40 -2.31
CA SER A 198 -1.43 2.26 -1.48
C SER A 198 -2.91 2.15 -1.82
N ILE A 199 -3.25 1.82 -3.07
CA ILE A 199 -4.63 1.55 -3.49
C ILE A 199 -4.84 0.04 -3.56
N MET A 200 -5.95 -0.44 -3.02
CA MET A 200 -6.34 -1.83 -3.03
C MET A 200 -7.67 -1.99 -3.76
N THR A 201 -7.72 -2.98 -4.65
CA THR A 201 -8.91 -3.36 -5.42
C THR A 201 -9.09 -4.87 -5.36
N HIS A 202 -10.33 -5.32 -5.53
CA HIS A 202 -10.64 -6.72 -5.70
C HIS A 202 -11.89 -6.84 -6.57
N GLU A 203 -11.99 -7.91 -7.35
CA GLU A 203 -13.15 -8.17 -8.21
C GLU A 203 -14.47 -8.39 -7.45
N ALA A 204 -14.42 -8.45 -6.12
CA ALA A 204 -15.57 -8.64 -5.23
C ALA A 204 -15.88 -7.39 -4.39
N PHE A 205 -15.11 -6.30 -4.54
CA PHE A 205 -15.39 -5.08 -3.81
C PHE A 205 -16.59 -4.36 -4.43
N ASP A 206 -17.67 -4.30 -3.67
CA ASP A 206 -18.91 -3.58 -3.97
C ASP A 206 -19.40 -2.91 -2.67
N PHE A 207 -18.71 -1.85 -2.25
CA PHE A 207 -18.94 -1.19 -0.97
C PHE A 207 -20.21 -0.34 -0.95
N ASN A 208 -20.95 -0.21 -2.05
CA ASN A 208 -22.27 0.44 -2.08
C ASN A 208 -23.40 -0.50 -2.52
N PHE A 209 -23.09 -1.78 -2.73
CA PHE A 209 -24.01 -2.87 -3.06
C PHE A 209 -24.81 -2.60 -4.35
N ASP A 210 -24.17 -2.00 -5.35
CA ASP A 210 -24.76 -1.64 -6.64
C ASP A 210 -24.40 -2.59 -7.79
N GLY A 211 -23.55 -3.59 -7.51
CA GLY A 211 -23.06 -4.59 -8.45
C GLY A 211 -21.97 -4.09 -9.40
N ASP A 212 -21.38 -2.91 -9.14
CA ASP A 212 -20.19 -2.41 -9.83
C ASP A 212 -18.92 -2.67 -9.03
N ASN A 213 -18.11 -3.60 -9.51
CA ASN A 213 -16.89 -4.01 -8.82
C ASN A 213 -15.71 -3.10 -9.19
N ASN A 214 -15.96 -1.79 -9.32
CA ASN A 214 -14.97 -0.76 -9.55
C ASN A 214 -14.55 -0.04 -8.27
N ASP A 215 -15.07 -0.47 -7.12
CA ASP A 215 -14.76 0.14 -5.83
C ASP A 215 -13.32 -0.15 -5.39
N PHE A 216 -12.76 0.76 -4.59
CA PHE A 216 -11.41 0.63 -4.07
C PHE A 216 -11.28 1.26 -2.69
N TYR A 217 -10.23 0.88 -1.96
CA TYR A 217 -9.83 1.61 -0.77
C TYR A 217 -8.38 2.08 -0.84
N LEU A 218 -8.11 3.21 -0.19
CA LEU A 218 -6.79 3.78 0.01
C LEU A 218 -6.33 3.47 1.43
N THR A 219 -5.26 2.70 1.57
CA THR A 219 -4.66 2.42 2.88
C THR A 219 -3.83 3.61 3.36
N LYS A 220 -4.07 4.08 4.59
CA LYS A 220 -3.34 5.22 5.18
C LYS A 220 -2.10 4.83 5.95
N ASN A 221 -2.04 3.59 6.43
CA ASN A 221 -0.96 3.05 7.25
C ASN A 221 -0.71 1.58 6.87
N ARG A 222 0.52 1.09 7.08
CA ARG A 222 0.86 -0.34 6.88
C ARG A 222 0.46 -1.24 8.05
N ASN A 223 -0.44 -0.76 8.92
CA ASN A 223 -0.87 -1.57 10.06
C ASN A 223 -1.78 -2.70 9.54
N TYR A 224 -1.45 -3.94 9.89
CA TYR A 224 -2.32 -5.08 9.63
C TYR A 224 -3.31 -5.30 10.79
N GLY A 225 -4.49 -5.81 10.46
CA GLY A 225 -5.50 -6.20 11.44
C GLY A 225 -6.34 -5.02 11.96
N PRO A 226 -6.88 -5.10 13.19
CA PRO A 226 -8.00 -4.26 13.63
C PRO A 226 -7.68 -2.77 13.74
N ASN A 227 -6.44 -2.33 13.53
CA ASN A 227 -6.06 -0.92 13.59
C ASN A 227 -5.73 -0.33 12.22
N GLN A 228 -5.95 -1.08 11.14
CA GLN A 228 -5.81 -0.57 9.78
C GLN A 228 -6.78 0.59 9.54
N ILE A 229 -6.30 1.65 8.89
CA ILE A 229 -7.09 2.83 8.55
C ILE A 229 -7.14 2.96 7.04
N ASP A 230 -8.33 2.89 6.47
CA ASP A 230 -8.55 3.03 5.03
C ASP A 230 -9.62 4.08 4.72
N ASP A 231 -9.46 4.76 3.59
CA ASP A 231 -10.53 5.55 2.98
C ASP A 231 -11.17 4.73 1.85
N TYR A 232 -12.48 4.49 1.92
CA TYR A 232 -13.23 3.70 0.93
C TYR A 232 -13.88 4.60 -0.11
N TYR A 233 -13.78 4.22 -1.39
CA TYR A 233 -14.28 4.96 -2.53
C TYR A 233 -15.10 4.06 -3.44
N VAL A 234 -16.25 4.57 -3.88
CA VAL A 234 -17.17 3.83 -4.76
C VAL A 234 -17.41 4.59 -6.05
N TYR A 235 -17.59 3.87 -7.16
CA TYR A 235 -17.87 4.51 -8.45
C TYR A 235 -19.36 4.84 -8.60
N ASP A 236 -19.72 6.12 -8.50
CA ASP A 236 -21.08 6.57 -8.74
C ASP A 236 -21.33 6.71 -10.25
N LYS A 237 -21.98 5.72 -10.86
CA LYS A 237 -22.36 5.72 -12.29
C LYS A 237 -23.20 6.93 -12.71
N THR A 238 -23.99 7.49 -11.80
CA THR A 238 -24.85 8.66 -12.10
C THR A 238 -24.00 9.91 -12.25
N GLN A 239 -22.99 10.06 -11.38
CA GLN A 239 -22.08 11.20 -11.39
C GLN A 239 -20.84 10.97 -12.27
N GLN A 240 -20.62 9.73 -12.72
CA GLN A 240 -19.45 9.25 -13.44
C GLN A 240 -18.13 9.57 -12.72
N GLN A 241 -18.14 9.51 -11.39
CA GLN A 241 -17.00 9.82 -10.56
C GLN A 241 -16.98 8.95 -9.30
N PHE A 242 -15.82 8.83 -8.69
CA PHE A 242 -15.66 8.18 -7.41
C PHE A 242 -16.09 9.10 -6.26
N VAL A 243 -16.83 8.51 -5.32
CA VAL A 243 -17.32 9.17 -4.11
C VAL A 243 -16.72 8.48 -2.91
N LYS A 244 -16.12 9.27 -2.01
CA LYS A 244 -15.64 8.77 -0.72
C LYS A 244 -16.81 8.41 0.18
N LEU A 245 -16.81 7.20 0.73
CA LEU A 245 -17.81 6.77 1.71
C LEU A 245 -17.59 7.45 3.07
N ASN A 246 -18.68 7.67 3.81
CA ASN A 246 -18.66 8.27 5.13
C ASN A 246 -18.43 7.25 6.26
N LEU A 247 -17.44 6.38 6.07
CA LEU A 247 -17.02 5.37 7.04
C LEU A 247 -15.87 5.92 7.89
N ASP A 248 -16.07 5.96 9.22
CA ASP A 248 -15.17 6.59 10.19
C ASP A 248 -14.59 5.57 11.21
N GLY A 249 -14.21 4.39 10.71
CA GLY A 249 -13.71 3.27 11.51
C GLY A 249 -12.37 2.71 11.05
N ASN A 250 -12.07 1.52 11.54
CA ASN A 250 -10.88 0.71 11.27
C ASN A 250 -11.30 -0.68 10.77
N ASP A 251 -10.42 -1.33 9.97
CA ASP A 251 -10.53 -2.74 9.55
C ASP A 251 -11.98 -3.14 9.19
N PHE A 252 -12.52 -2.60 8.09
CA PHE A 252 -13.92 -2.85 7.74
C PHE A 252 -14.09 -4.22 7.09
N ARG A 253 -15.19 -4.89 7.47
CA ARG A 253 -15.74 -6.03 6.75
C ARG A 253 -17.10 -5.65 6.20
N PHE A 254 -17.36 -6.03 4.95
CA PHE A 254 -18.62 -5.76 4.27
C PHE A 254 -19.41 -7.06 4.15
N ASP A 255 -20.69 -6.98 4.46
CA ASP A 255 -21.67 -8.06 4.30
C ASP A 255 -22.63 -7.66 3.18
N ASP A 256 -22.47 -8.29 2.02
CA ASP A 256 -23.26 -7.99 0.81
C ASP A 256 -24.72 -8.41 0.93
N GLU A 257 -25.00 -9.48 1.68
CA GLU A 257 -26.35 -10.01 1.86
C GLU A 257 -27.17 -9.06 2.75
N GLU A 258 -26.59 -8.67 3.88
CA GLU A 258 -27.23 -7.76 4.82
C GLU A 258 -27.05 -6.29 4.44
N LYS A 259 -26.15 -5.96 3.51
CA LYS A 259 -25.79 -4.59 3.14
C LYS A 259 -25.28 -3.79 4.34
N GLU A 260 -24.38 -4.42 5.08
CA GLU A 260 -23.79 -3.90 6.31
C GLU A 260 -22.28 -3.80 6.20
N ALA A 261 -21.69 -2.93 7.02
CA ALA A 261 -20.25 -2.86 7.19
C ALA A 261 -19.95 -2.86 8.69
N THR A 262 -19.02 -3.70 9.12
CA THR A 262 -18.58 -3.77 10.52
C THR A 262 -17.14 -3.34 10.61
N SER A 263 -16.87 -2.35 11.45
CA SER A 263 -15.53 -1.89 11.79
C SER A 263 -15.05 -2.57 13.07
N TYR A 264 -13.79 -2.99 13.07
CA TYR A 264 -13.11 -3.52 14.25
C TYR A 264 -11.99 -2.58 14.67
N LYS A 265 -11.81 -2.37 15.97
CA LYS A 265 -10.69 -1.64 16.54
C LYS A 265 -10.20 -2.24 17.84
N THR A 266 -8.88 -2.28 18.02
CA THR A 266 -8.26 -2.73 19.26
C THR A 266 -7.39 -1.64 19.85
N CYS A 267 -7.58 -1.36 21.14
CA CYS A 267 -6.85 -0.30 21.84
C CYS A 267 -6.26 -0.84 23.15
N PRO A 268 -5.13 -0.29 23.62
CA PRO A 268 -4.62 -0.61 24.94
C PRO A 268 -5.61 -0.20 26.02
N GLY A 269 -5.74 -1.04 27.05
CA GLY A 269 -6.50 -0.75 28.26
C GLY A 269 -5.74 0.17 29.22
N LYS A 270 -6.22 0.27 30.46
CA LYS A 270 -5.61 1.12 31.49
C LYS A 270 -4.30 0.56 32.05
N LYS A 271 -4.15 -0.77 32.05
CA LYS A 271 -2.97 -1.47 32.55
C LYS A 271 -2.27 -2.18 31.41
N GLU A 272 -1.00 -2.48 31.62
CA GLU A 272 -0.26 -3.45 30.81
C GLU A 272 -1.06 -4.77 30.76
N ASN A 273 -1.21 -5.34 29.56
CA ASN A 273 -2.00 -6.54 29.26
C ASN A 273 -3.53 -6.40 29.44
N ASP A 274 -4.05 -5.18 29.49
CA ASP A 274 -5.47 -4.91 29.28
C ASP A 274 -5.71 -4.46 27.84
N GLU A 275 -6.86 -4.81 27.29
CA GLU A 275 -7.26 -4.51 25.92
C GLU A 275 -8.69 -3.95 25.89
N ILE A 276 -8.97 -3.04 24.96
CA ILE A 276 -10.31 -2.65 24.57
C ILE A 276 -10.56 -3.12 23.14
N SER A 277 -11.61 -3.92 22.96
CA SER A 277 -12.14 -4.25 21.64
C SER A 277 -13.38 -3.41 21.39
N LEU A 278 -13.38 -2.66 20.28
CA LEU A 278 -14.46 -1.80 19.85
C LEU A 278 -14.96 -2.30 18.48
N ILE A 279 -16.26 -2.53 18.38
CA ILE A 279 -16.92 -2.97 17.15
C ILE A 279 -18.04 -1.98 16.84
N ASP A 280 -18.03 -1.41 15.66
CA ASP A 280 -19.06 -0.49 15.18
C ASP A 280 -19.74 -1.07 13.94
N ASP A 281 -21.07 -1.28 14.00
CA ASP A 281 -21.86 -1.76 12.86
C ASP A 281 -22.51 -0.58 12.14
N PHE A 282 -22.45 -0.62 10.81
CA PHE A 282 -22.96 0.39 9.91
C PHE A 282 -23.94 -0.24 8.93
N LYS A 283 -25.12 0.37 8.78
CA LYS A 283 -26.09 0.00 7.76
C LYS A 283 -25.95 0.93 6.55
N TYR A 284 -25.96 0.35 5.34
CA TYR A 284 -26.08 1.15 4.13
C TYR A 284 -27.49 1.73 4.02
N ILE A 285 -27.56 3.05 3.79
CA ILE A 285 -28.82 3.80 3.73
C ILE A 285 -29.12 4.36 2.33
N GLY A 286 -28.36 3.93 1.32
CA GLY A 286 -28.45 4.42 -0.06
C GLY A 286 -27.63 5.68 -0.31
N ASN A 287 -27.51 6.03 -1.60
CA ASN A 287 -26.76 7.20 -2.08
C ASN A 287 -25.29 7.23 -1.60
N ASN A 288 -24.61 6.07 -1.63
CA ASN A 288 -23.21 5.94 -1.22
C ASN A 288 -22.97 6.38 0.25
N ARG A 289 -23.95 6.13 1.13
CA ARG A 289 -23.89 6.52 2.53
C ARG A 289 -24.22 5.41 3.49
N TYR A 290 -23.52 5.45 4.62
CA TYR A 290 -23.66 4.56 5.75
C TYR A 290 -24.13 5.30 7.00
N LYS A 291 -24.82 4.59 7.88
CA LYS A 291 -25.19 5.05 9.21
C LYS A 291 -24.72 4.04 10.25
N ARG A 292 -23.92 4.48 11.23
CA ARG A 292 -23.61 3.66 12.40
C ARG A 292 -24.91 3.36 13.15
N VAL A 293 -25.22 2.08 13.31
CA VAL A 293 -26.44 1.58 13.97
C VAL A 293 -26.17 0.96 15.33
N LYS A 294 -24.95 0.45 15.55
CA LYS A 294 -24.55 -0.21 16.79
C LYS A 294 -23.10 0.09 17.13
N THR A 295 -22.81 0.11 18.43
CA THR A 295 -21.45 0.11 18.98
C THR A 295 -21.41 -0.92 20.09
N GLU A 296 -20.51 -1.88 19.98
CA GLU A 296 -20.14 -2.79 21.06
C GLU A 296 -18.72 -2.47 21.53
N CYS A 297 -18.51 -2.46 22.84
CA CYS A 297 -17.19 -2.23 23.39
C CYS A 297 -16.96 -3.09 24.62
N LEU A 298 -15.91 -3.91 24.57
CA LEU A 298 -15.50 -4.81 25.62
C LEU A 298 -14.12 -4.40 26.14
N TYR A 299 -14.06 -4.09 27.43
CA TYR A 299 -12.81 -3.97 28.17
C TYR A 299 -12.43 -5.35 28.69
N LYS A 300 -11.29 -5.86 28.23
CA LYS A 300 -10.72 -7.14 28.62
C LYS A 300 -9.50 -6.90 29.50
N SER A 301 -9.39 -7.61 30.61
CA SER A 301 -8.32 -7.36 31.59
C SER A 301 -7.56 -8.59 32.04
N GLY A 302 -6.28 -8.38 32.30
CA GLY A 302 -5.37 -9.39 32.80
C GLY A 302 -5.19 -10.55 31.83
N GLU A 303 -4.75 -10.24 30.62
CA GLU A 303 -4.38 -11.24 29.61
C GLU A 303 -3.39 -12.28 30.19
N TYR A 304 -3.57 -13.54 29.82
CA TYR A 304 -2.67 -14.64 30.15
C TYR A 304 -2.65 -15.67 29.02
N LEU A 305 -1.52 -16.35 28.84
CA LEU A 305 -1.44 -17.50 27.95
C LEU A 305 -2.09 -18.71 28.62
N ASN A 306 -3.12 -19.28 28.01
CA ASN A 306 -3.67 -20.56 28.43
C ASN A 306 -2.78 -21.67 27.87
N GLU A 307 -2.10 -22.40 28.77
CA GLU A 307 -1.14 -23.45 28.40
C GLU A 307 -1.80 -24.67 27.73
N GLU A 308 -3.10 -24.89 27.90
CA GLU A 308 -3.81 -26.05 27.36
C GLU A 308 -4.11 -25.91 25.85
N ASN A 309 -4.46 -24.69 25.42
CA ASN A 309 -4.81 -24.39 24.03
C ASN A 309 -3.78 -23.48 23.33
N ASN A 310 -2.77 -23.01 24.07
CA ASN A 310 -1.74 -22.08 23.61
C ASN A 310 -2.32 -20.78 23.02
N GLN A 311 -3.42 -20.29 23.58
CA GLN A 311 -4.07 -19.03 23.19
C GLN A 311 -4.07 -18.01 24.34
N PHE A 312 -4.01 -16.73 23.99
CA PHE A 312 -4.17 -15.67 24.97
C PHE A 312 -5.65 -15.51 25.35
N GLU A 313 -5.91 -15.48 26.65
CA GLU A 313 -7.24 -15.33 27.25
C GLU A 313 -7.24 -14.19 28.28
N TYR A 314 -8.41 -13.72 28.65
CA TYR A 314 -8.57 -12.60 29.59
C TYR A 314 -9.30 -13.02 30.85
N LYS A 315 -8.76 -12.63 32.02
CA LYS A 315 -9.35 -12.97 33.33
C LYS A 315 -10.72 -12.36 33.54
N ASN A 316 -10.94 -11.15 33.04
CA ASN A 316 -12.24 -10.48 33.17
C ASN A 316 -12.60 -9.74 31.88
N GLN A 317 -13.90 -9.64 31.63
CA GLN A 317 -14.46 -8.84 30.55
C GLN A 317 -15.66 -8.04 31.06
N ARG A 318 -15.80 -6.81 30.59
CA ARG A 318 -16.97 -5.96 30.89
C ARG A 318 -17.23 -4.98 29.75
N ALA A 319 -18.43 -4.41 29.73
CA ALA A 319 -18.71 -3.27 28.88
C ALA A 319 -17.77 -2.08 29.19
N CYS A 320 -17.37 -1.36 28.14
CA CYS A 320 -16.58 -0.15 28.28
C CYS A 320 -17.38 1.01 28.88
N LYS A 321 -16.67 1.92 29.54
CA LYS A 321 -17.19 3.22 29.95
C LYS A 321 -17.16 4.19 28.76
N PRO A 322 -18.01 5.24 28.73
CA PRO A 322 -18.03 6.21 27.63
C PRO A 322 -16.67 6.85 27.32
N LYS A 323 -15.87 7.11 28.36
CA LYS A 323 -14.51 7.65 28.19
C LYS A 323 -13.58 6.65 27.50
N GLU A 324 -13.66 5.36 27.84
CA GLU A 324 -12.84 4.31 27.24
C GLU A 324 -13.15 4.16 25.74
N ILE A 325 -14.43 4.27 25.35
CA ILE A 325 -14.85 4.29 23.94
C ILE A 325 -14.24 5.49 23.21
N LYS A 326 -14.36 6.70 23.79
CA LYS A 326 -13.84 7.92 23.19
C LYS A 326 -12.32 7.86 23.04
N ASP A 327 -11.63 7.42 24.08
CA ASP A 327 -10.17 7.33 24.10
C ASP A 327 -9.70 6.29 23.05
N CYS A 328 -10.37 5.13 22.96
CA CYS A 328 -10.07 4.11 21.96
C CYS A 328 -10.32 4.59 20.52
N ARG A 329 -11.41 5.33 20.24
CA ARG A 329 -11.63 5.90 18.90
C ARG A 329 -10.49 6.83 18.46
N ASN A 330 -9.94 7.62 19.39
CA ASN A 330 -8.84 8.54 19.12
C ASN A 330 -7.45 7.88 19.19
N TYR A 331 -7.36 6.63 19.62
CA TYR A 331 -6.09 5.91 19.65
C TYR A 331 -5.60 5.67 18.22
N ILE A 332 -4.33 5.98 17.99
CA ILE A 332 -3.61 5.69 16.74
C ILE A 332 -2.55 4.67 17.13
N ASP A 333 -2.63 3.49 16.51
CA ASP A 333 -1.59 2.48 16.65
C ASP A 333 -0.38 2.93 15.83
N THR A 334 0.73 3.18 16.51
CA THR A 334 2.01 3.60 15.90
C THR A 334 3.01 2.46 15.86
N ASN A 335 2.62 1.25 16.25
CA ASN A 335 3.51 0.09 16.15
C ASN A 335 3.67 -0.28 14.68
N ASP A 336 4.93 -0.39 14.26
CA ASP A 336 5.27 -0.96 12.97
C ASP A 336 5.34 -2.48 13.13
N TYR A 337 4.40 -3.20 12.49
CA TYR A 337 4.37 -4.66 12.55
C TYR A 337 5.13 -5.31 11.37
N ASP A 338 5.78 -4.51 10.50
CA ASP A 338 6.63 -4.99 9.39
C ASP A 338 7.99 -5.58 9.88
N ASP A 339 8.27 -5.59 11.19
CA ASP A 339 9.54 -6.07 11.79
C ASP A 339 9.59 -7.61 12.05
N TYR A 340 8.75 -8.43 11.41
CA TYR A 340 8.74 -9.90 11.58
C TYR A 340 9.17 -10.72 10.36
#